data_AF-A0A498MV87-F1
#
_entry.id   AF-A0A498MV87-F1
#
_cell.length_a   1.000
_cell.length_b   1.000
_cell.length_c   1.000
_cell.angle_alpha   90.00
_cell.angle_beta   90.00
_cell.angle_gamma   90.00
#
_symmetry.space_group_name_H-M   'P 1'
#
loop_
_entity.id
_entity.type
_entity.pdbx_description
1 polymer ?
#
loop_
_entity_poly.entity_id
_entity_poly.type
_entity_poly.pdbx_seq_one_letter_code
_entity_poly.pdbx_strand_id
1 'polypeptide(L)'
;MDEDSVLSAMPEDHKQNLKRQRGGAKAAVTRLMTQITTAMNCNQPKEVEMKLAALDEAVVRFSEVHDMYHKTLEDDDDLDASKGYLTSVLRDVQDFQHTALSWLDEFKPSVEDLNVDVPNFQEEISMLSVNQLTTQLQDLNELRQREKEEFSRLISQQEEHLRAEFKLQLQHAQCEMDEMKDLLKLKDAEVEESRRKVELELMSKDTSTPVSDSMHLPPVDIIKFDGEPLKYWQFMRLFSSVIDKETVPDQEKLTRLHQYTVGQARDAISHCLYNPNSSQGYAEAMAILKRRFGNPYAISQAWVDKINPTYLLRETHVVVNPANPTQFLLALGGHSMDQ
;
A
#
# COMPACT_ATOMS: atom_id res chain seq x y z
N MET A 1 -32.96 23.92 17.38
CA MET A 1 -31.89 22.93 17.58
C MET A 1 -31.89 22.12 16.32
N ASP A 2 -31.06 22.53 15.37
CA ASP A 2 -30.78 21.77 14.15
C ASP A 2 -29.26 21.69 14.11
N GLU A 3 -28.72 20.71 14.85
CA GLU A 3 -27.35 20.24 14.69
C GLU A 3 -27.43 18.92 13.94
N ASP A 4 -27.18 18.96 12.63
CA ASP A 4 -26.49 17.92 11.87
C ASP A 4 -26.64 18.18 10.37
N SER A 5 -25.80 19.05 9.81
CA SER A 5 -25.35 18.93 8.42
C SER A 5 -24.21 19.91 8.11
N VAL A 6 -23.02 19.65 8.65
CA VAL A 6 -21.78 20.22 8.12
C VAL A 6 -20.87 19.05 7.76
N LEU A 7 -21.23 18.34 6.69
CA LEU A 7 -20.31 17.45 5.99
C LEU A 7 -19.31 18.36 5.28
N SER A 8 -18.16 18.56 5.92
CA SER A 8 -17.09 19.47 5.49
C SER A 8 -16.42 18.98 4.20
N ALA A 9 -17.01 19.31 3.05
CA ALA A 9 -16.26 19.39 1.80
C ALA A 9 -15.18 20.48 1.97
N MET A 10 -13.90 20.09 1.96
CA MET A 10 -12.81 21.05 1.95
C MET A 10 -12.96 21.95 0.71
N PRO A 11 -12.94 23.29 0.85
CA PRO A 11 -13.23 24.18 -0.27
C PRO A 11 -12.24 23.96 -1.42
N GLU A 12 -12.72 23.81 -2.65
CA GLU A 12 -11.90 23.62 -3.87
C GLU A 12 -10.75 24.64 -4.00
N ASP A 13 -10.95 25.85 -3.47
CA ASP A 13 -9.92 26.89 -3.38
C ASP A 13 -8.67 26.46 -2.57
N HIS A 14 -8.85 25.64 -1.54
CA HIS A 14 -7.76 25.11 -0.72
C HIS A 14 -6.90 24.11 -1.50
N LYS A 15 -7.55 23.18 -2.23
CA LYS A 15 -6.87 22.19 -3.07
C LYS A 15 -6.06 22.85 -4.19
N GLN A 16 -6.63 23.88 -4.84
CA GLN A 16 -5.92 24.66 -5.85
C GLN A 16 -4.73 25.44 -5.28
N ASN A 17 -4.88 26.00 -4.07
CA ASN A 17 -3.79 26.69 -3.38
C ASN A 17 -2.63 25.72 -3.07
N LEU A 18 -2.91 24.53 -2.53
CA LEU A 18 -1.91 23.50 -2.28
C LEU A 18 -1.21 23.06 -3.58
N LYS A 19 -1.95 22.90 -4.68
CA LYS A 19 -1.38 22.60 -6.00
C LYS A 19 -0.38 23.67 -6.46
N ARG A 20 -0.73 24.95 -6.26
CA ARG A 20 0.14 26.10 -6.58
C ARG A 20 1.37 26.15 -5.69
N GLN A 21 1.21 25.90 -4.39
CA GLN A 21 2.33 25.83 -3.45
C GLN A 21 3.29 24.70 -3.82
N ARG A 22 2.76 23.51 -4.17
CA ARG A 22 3.54 22.37 -4.65
C ARG A 22 4.36 22.72 -5.89
N GLY A 23 3.73 23.39 -6.85
CA GLY A 23 4.43 23.90 -8.05
C GLY A 23 5.54 24.91 -7.70
N GLY A 24 5.29 25.80 -6.75
CA GLY A 24 6.28 26.76 -6.25
C GLY A 24 7.47 26.09 -5.55
N ALA A 25 7.22 25.09 -4.72
CA ALA A 25 8.26 24.30 -4.06
C ALA A 25 9.11 23.52 -5.07
N LYS A 26 8.48 22.87 -6.06
CA LYS A 26 9.19 22.23 -7.18
C LYS A 26 10.05 23.22 -7.96
N ALA A 27 9.53 24.42 -8.21
CA ALA A 27 10.30 25.47 -8.89
C ALA A 27 11.51 25.94 -8.06
N ALA A 28 11.44 25.92 -6.72
CA ALA A 28 12.61 26.18 -5.88
C ALA A 28 13.69 25.10 -6.05
N VAL A 29 13.31 23.82 -6.05
CA VAL A 29 14.21 22.69 -6.34
C VAL A 29 14.89 22.87 -7.71
N THR A 30 14.12 23.10 -8.77
CA THR A 30 14.66 23.29 -10.13
C THR A 30 15.61 24.49 -10.21
N ARG A 31 15.31 25.59 -9.51
CA ARG A 31 16.20 26.77 -9.45
C ARG A 31 17.52 26.45 -8.77
N LEU A 32 17.51 25.73 -7.65
CA LEU A 32 18.75 25.34 -6.95
C LEU A 32 19.60 24.40 -7.80
N MET A 33 18.99 23.42 -8.48
CA MET A 33 19.73 22.57 -9.45
C MET A 33 20.42 23.43 -10.52
N THR A 34 19.72 24.42 -11.10
CA THR A 34 20.29 25.32 -12.10
C THR A 34 21.44 26.17 -11.53
N GLN A 35 21.30 26.65 -10.30
CA GLN A 35 22.35 27.41 -9.61
C GLN A 35 23.58 26.54 -9.31
N ILE A 36 23.37 25.27 -8.94
CA ILE A 36 24.45 24.29 -8.74
C ILE A 36 25.18 24.05 -10.05
N THR A 37 24.46 23.78 -11.16
CA THR A 37 25.08 23.63 -12.49
C THR A 37 25.90 24.85 -12.87
N THR A 38 25.41 26.05 -12.58
CA THR A 38 26.15 27.29 -12.83
C THR A 38 27.43 27.36 -11.97
N ALA A 39 27.36 27.02 -10.69
CA ALA A 39 28.52 27.01 -9.80
C ALA A 39 29.56 25.94 -10.19
N MET A 40 29.12 24.77 -10.67
CA MET A 40 30.00 23.74 -11.25
C MET A 40 30.73 24.28 -12.48
N ASN A 41 30.01 24.92 -13.41
CA ASN A 41 30.60 25.52 -14.61
C ASN A 41 31.55 26.68 -14.29
N CYS A 42 31.33 27.39 -13.18
CA CYS A 42 32.22 28.43 -12.69
C CYS A 42 33.36 27.89 -11.80
N ASN A 43 33.47 26.57 -11.62
CA ASN A 43 34.49 25.91 -10.82
C ASN A 43 34.53 26.35 -9.35
N GLN A 44 33.36 26.52 -8.73
CA GLN A 44 33.20 27.01 -7.35
C GLN A 44 32.76 25.88 -6.39
N PRO A 45 33.68 25.02 -5.90
CA PRO A 45 33.31 23.82 -5.13
C PRO A 45 32.58 24.12 -3.82
N LYS A 46 33.02 25.14 -3.06
CA LYS A 46 32.35 25.55 -1.81
C LYS A 46 30.92 26.04 -2.04
N GLU A 47 30.69 26.71 -3.17
CA GLU A 47 29.36 27.22 -3.53
C GLU A 47 28.42 26.07 -3.95
N VAL A 48 28.96 25.06 -4.63
CA VAL A 48 28.24 23.83 -4.96
C VAL A 48 27.85 23.06 -3.70
N GLU A 49 28.77 22.89 -2.75
CA GLU A 49 28.50 22.23 -1.46
C GLU A 49 27.40 22.95 -0.67
N MET A 50 27.49 24.28 -0.52
CA MET A 50 26.47 25.08 0.17
C MET A 50 25.10 24.96 -0.51
N LYS A 51 25.05 25.02 -1.85
CA LYS A 51 23.78 24.94 -2.60
C LYS A 51 23.21 23.53 -2.64
N LEU A 52 24.04 22.48 -2.56
CA LEU A 52 23.57 21.11 -2.40
C LEU A 52 22.82 20.92 -1.08
N ALA A 53 23.35 21.46 0.03
CA ALA A 53 22.63 21.45 1.31
C ALA A 53 21.29 22.21 1.22
N ALA A 54 21.27 23.37 0.55
CA ALA A 54 20.02 24.11 0.31
C ALA A 54 19.04 23.35 -0.61
N LEU A 55 19.55 22.53 -1.55
CA LEU A 55 18.74 21.67 -2.41
C LEU A 55 18.05 20.57 -1.58
N ASP A 56 18.76 19.94 -0.65
CA ASP A 56 18.18 18.94 0.27
C ASP A 56 16.99 19.53 1.06
N GLU A 57 17.17 20.72 1.64
CA GLU A 57 16.09 21.41 2.35
C GLU A 57 14.90 21.74 1.44
N ALA A 58 15.15 22.15 0.20
CA ALA A 58 14.10 22.45 -0.78
C ALA A 58 13.33 21.20 -1.21
N VAL A 59 14.00 20.04 -1.28
CA VAL A 59 13.39 18.75 -1.60
C VAL A 59 12.48 18.29 -0.46
N VAL A 60 12.92 18.41 0.79
CA VAL A 60 12.08 18.12 1.97
C VAL A 60 10.82 18.97 1.93
N ARG A 61 10.95 20.29 1.74
CA ARG A 61 9.81 21.21 1.65
C ARG A 61 8.87 20.86 0.49
N PHE A 62 9.41 20.44 -0.65
CA PHE A 62 8.59 19.99 -1.78
C PHE A 62 7.80 18.74 -1.44
N SER A 63 8.42 17.75 -0.79
CA SER A 63 7.75 16.52 -0.37
C SER A 63 6.65 16.79 0.65
N GLU A 64 6.87 17.64 1.65
CA GLU A 64 5.85 18.03 2.63
C GLU A 64 4.61 18.67 1.96
N VAL A 65 4.83 19.63 1.07
CA VAL A 65 3.74 20.31 0.35
C VAL A 65 3.06 19.35 -0.64
N HIS A 66 3.82 18.43 -1.25
CA HIS A 66 3.27 17.38 -2.08
C HIS A 66 2.32 16.49 -1.26
N ASP A 67 2.74 16.03 -0.09
CA ASP A 67 1.94 15.16 0.78
C ASP A 67 0.65 15.85 1.23
N MET A 68 0.73 17.14 1.57
CA MET A 68 -0.46 17.93 1.89
C MET A 68 -1.44 17.96 0.72
N TYR A 69 -0.96 18.18 -0.51
CA TYR A 69 -1.81 18.13 -1.72
C TYR A 69 -2.32 16.71 -1.99
N HIS A 70 -1.48 15.69 -1.88
CA HIS A 70 -1.81 14.30 -2.18
C HIS A 70 -2.94 13.79 -1.28
N LYS A 71 -2.92 14.16 0.01
CA LYS A 71 -3.99 13.84 0.98
C LYS A 71 -5.35 14.48 0.65
N THR A 72 -5.41 15.43 -0.29
CA THR A 72 -6.68 16.04 -0.77
C THR A 72 -7.26 15.36 -2.02
N LEU A 73 -6.61 14.30 -2.51
CA LEU A 73 -7.07 13.53 -3.66
C LEU A 73 -7.91 12.35 -3.16
N GLU A 74 -9.05 12.13 -3.81
CA GLU A 74 -10.00 11.05 -3.46
C GLU A 74 -10.07 9.97 -4.54
N ASP A 75 -9.70 10.31 -5.78
CA ASP A 75 -9.75 9.42 -6.92
C ASP A 75 -8.44 8.63 -7.06
N ASP A 76 -8.56 7.32 -7.31
CA ASP A 76 -7.42 6.40 -7.38
C ASP A 76 -6.47 6.74 -8.54
N ASP A 77 -6.97 7.20 -9.68
CA ASP A 77 -6.14 7.58 -10.83
C ASP A 77 -5.36 8.86 -10.51
N ASP A 78 -6.01 9.83 -9.85
CA ASP A 78 -5.34 11.06 -9.38
C ASP A 78 -4.27 10.75 -8.31
N LEU A 79 -4.55 9.82 -7.40
CA LEU A 79 -3.62 9.38 -6.38
C LEU A 79 -2.38 8.72 -7.00
N ASP A 80 -2.57 7.79 -7.95
CA ASP A 80 -1.46 7.14 -8.66
C ASP A 80 -0.64 8.14 -9.48
N ALA A 81 -1.31 9.03 -10.23
CA ALA A 81 -0.63 10.09 -10.98
C ALA A 81 0.19 11.02 -10.06
N SER A 82 -0.32 11.33 -8.87
CA SER A 82 0.42 12.13 -7.88
C SER A 82 1.65 11.39 -7.34
N LYS A 83 1.53 10.10 -6.97
CA LYS A 83 2.66 9.28 -6.53
C LYS A 83 3.72 9.15 -7.62
N GLY A 84 3.30 8.92 -8.86
CA GLY A 84 4.16 8.87 -10.03
C GLY A 84 4.91 10.19 -10.25
N TYR A 85 4.21 11.33 -10.10
CA TYR A 85 4.82 12.65 -10.19
C TYR A 85 5.89 12.88 -9.12
N LEU A 86 5.62 12.55 -7.85
CA LEU A 86 6.62 12.67 -6.77
C LEU A 86 7.85 11.81 -7.06
N THR A 87 7.63 10.54 -7.42
CA THR A 87 8.70 9.58 -7.73
C THR A 87 9.58 10.07 -8.87
N SER A 88 8.98 10.60 -9.94
CA SER A 88 9.74 11.16 -11.07
C SER A 88 10.62 12.33 -10.63
N VAL A 89 10.06 13.28 -9.86
CA VAL A 89 10.82 14.46 -9.42
C VAL A 89 11.96 14.08 -8.47
N LEU A 90 11.74 13.15 -7.54
CA LEU A 90 12.79 12.71 -6.62
C LEU A 90 13.91 11.96 -7.33
N ARG A 91 13.60 11.17 -8.37
CA ARG A 91 14.61 10.51 -9.20
C ARG A 91 15.50 11.53 -9.92
N ASP A 92 14.89 12.52 -10.58
CA ASP A 92 15.63 13.57 -11.29
C ASP A 92 16.59 14.33 -10.35
N VAL A 93 16.15 14.58 -9.11
CA VAL A 93 16.98 15.21 -8.07
C VAL A 93 18.13 14.30 -7.65
N GLN A 94 17.86 13.02 -7.38
CA GLN A 94 18.91 12.06 -6.96
C GLN A 94 19.99 11.90 -8.04
N ASP A 95 19.59 11.75 -9.30
CA ASP A 95 20.52 11.65 -10.43
C ASP A 95 21.40 12.91 -10.55
N PHE A 96 20.80 14.09 -10.33
CA PHE A 96 21.53 15.35 -10.30
C PHE A 96 22.48 15.47 -9.11
N GLN A 97 22.05 15.08 -7.91
CA GLN A 97 22.90 15.08 -6.71
C GLN A 97 24.11 14.16 -6.88
N HIS A 98 23.92 12.96 -7.43
CA HIS A 98 25.02 12.07 -7.75
C HIS A 98 26.02 12.71 -8.72
N THR A 99 25.54 13.40 -9.75
CA THR A 99 26.39 14.11 -10.71
C THR A 99 27.20 15.22 -10.02
N ALA A 100 26.55 16.03 -9.17
CA ALA A 100 27.20 17.13 -8.47
C ALA A 100 28.19 16.66 -7.40
N LEU A 101 27.87 15.60 -6.65
CA LEU A 101 28.75 14.99 -5.65
C LEU A 101 29.97 14.32 -6.30
N SER A 102 29.79 13.63 -7.43
CA SER A 102 30.90 13.06 -8.19
C SER A 102 31.84 14.16 -8.70
N TRP A 103 31.30 15.28 -9.15
CA TRP A 103 32.10 16.44 -9.56
C TRP A 103 32.87 17.06 -8.39
N LEU A 104 32.28 17.13 -7.19
CA LEU A 104 32.97 17.61 -5.99
C LEU A 104 34.11 16.69 -5.54
N ASP A 105 34.03 15.40 -5.84
CA ASP A 105 35.06 14.43 -5.47
C ASP A 105 36.42 14.76 -6.13
N GLU A 106 36.42 15.36 -7.32
CA GLU A 106 37.62 15.84 -8.02
C GLU A 106 38.36 16.97 -7.26
N PHE A 107 37.69 17.64 -6.33
CA PHE A 107 38.24 18.72 -5.51
C PHE A 107 38.62 18.28 -4.10
N LYS A 108 38.38 17.01 -3.73
CA LYS A 108 38.91 16.48 -2.49
C LYS A 108 40.42 16.33 -2.63
N PRO A 109 41.21 16.77 -1.63
CA PRO A 109 42.65 16.57 -1.69
C PRO A 109 42.94 15.07 -1.77
N SER A 110 43.65 14.67 -2.84
CA SER A 110 44.20 13.33 -2.94
C SER A 110 45.14 13.10 -1.77
N VAL A 111 45.07 11.91 -1.16
CA VAL A 111 46.00 11.48 -0.11
C VAL A 111 47.46 11.45 -0.62
N GLU A 112 47.66 11.54 -1.94
CA GLU A 112 48.95 11.47 -2.64
C GLU A 112 49.64 12.85 -2.81
N ASP A 113 48.95 13.97 -2.62
CA ASP A 113 49.52 15.33 -2.74
C ASP A 113 50.24 15.83 -1.47
N LEU A 114 50.33 15.00 -0.42
CA LEU A 114 51.10 15.31 0.80
C LEU A 114 52.57 14.87 0.73
N ASN A 115 53.08 14.48 -0.43
CA ASN A 115 54.50 14.24 -0.63
C ASN A 115 55.25 15.56 -0.91
N VAL A 116 55.11 16.52 0.00
CA VAL A 116 55.92 17.74 0.01
C VAL A 116 57.29 17.36 0.57
N ASP A 117 58.35 17.56 -0.22
CA ASP A 117 59.74 17.51 0.23
C ASP A 117 59.88 18.37 1.51
N VAL A 118 59.89 17.73 2.68
CA VAL A 118 60.10 18.40 3.95
C VAL A 118 61.58 18.76 4.03
N PRO A 119 61.95 20.05 4.06
CA PRO A 119 63.33 20.45 4.33
C PRO A 119 63.69 19.94 5.73
N ASN A 120 64.83 19.24 5.80
CA ASN A 120 65.42 18.67 7.00
C ASN A 120 65.54 19.71 8.14
N PHE A 121 64.51 19.80 8.98
CA PHE A 121 64.60 20.40 10.31
C PHE A 121 64.70 19.26 11.31
N GLN A 122 65.93 18.78 11.49
CA GLN A 122 66.35 18.06 12.68
C GLN A 122 66.34 19.02 13.85
N GLU A 123 65.17 19.24 14.44
CA GLU A 123 65.04 19.74 15.81
C GLU A 123 63.70 19.27 16.39
N GLU A 124 63.79 18.16 17.15
CA GLU A 124 62.92 17.78 18.28
C GLU A 124 61.38 17.79 18.08
N ILE A 125 60.86 17.05 17.11
CA ILE A 125 59.53 16.43 17.28
C ILE A 125 59.75 15.00 17.72
N SER A 126 59.55 14.75 19.02
CA SER A 126 59.68 13.43 19.64
C SER A 126 58.91 12.38 18.84
N MET A 127 59.65 11.46 18.19
CA MET A 127 59.10 10.38 17.36
C MET A 127 58.22 9.37 18.13
N LEU A 128 58.09 9.53 19.44
CA LEU A 128 57.12 8.81 20.26
C LEU A 128 55.68 9.32 20.07
N SER A 129 55.48 10.59 19.67
CA SER A 129 54.13 11.19 19.56
C SER A 129 53.43 10.91 18.23
N VAL A 130 54.15 10.87 17.11
CA VAL A 130 53.54 10.68 15.78
C VAL A 130 53.09 9.24 15.59
N ASN A 131 53.94 8.28 15.96
CA ASN A 131 53.61 6.85 15.89
C ASN A 131 52.41 6.48 16.78
N GLN A 132 52.29 7.09 17.96
CA GLN A 132 51.12 6.91 18.83
C GLN A 132 49.84 7.44 18.18
N LEU A 133 49.90 8.59 17.52
CA LEU A 133 48.74 9.18 16.84
C LEU A 133 48.33 8.38 15.60
N THR A 134 49.29 7.88 14.79
CA THR A 134 48.96 6.99 13.66
C THR A 134 48.33 5.69 14.13
N THR A 135 48.84 5.06 15.20
CA THR A 135 48.22 3.86 15.77
C THR A 135 46.80 4.15 16.28
N GLN A 136 46.58 5.27 16.98
CA GLN A 136 45.24 5.64 17.44
C GLN A 136 44.25 5.91 16.30
N LEU A 137 44.70 6.50 15.19
CA LEU A 137 43.86 6.75 14.02
C LEU A 137 43.50 5.44 13.30
N GLN A 138 44.42 4.49 13.28
CA GLN A 138 44.23 3.16 12.70
C GLN A 138 43.23 2.35 13.54
N ASP A 139 43.38 2.34 14.87
CA ASP A 139 42.44 1.72 15.81
C ASP A 139 41.02 2.33 15.68
N LEU A 140 40.91 3.66 15.52
CA LEU A 140 39.63 4.34 15.32
C LEU A 140 38.95 3.97 14.00
N ASN A 141 39.73 3.81 12.93
CA ASN A 141 39.20 3.35 11.65
C ASN A 141 38.76 1.89 11.69
N GLU A 142 39.48 1.02 12.41
CA GLU A 142 39.08 -0.37 12.64
C GLU A 142 37.82 -0.49 13.50
N LEU A 143 37.67 0.36 14.52
CA LEU A 143 36.44 0.47 15.30
C LEU A 143 35.25 0.90 14.44
N ARG A 144 35.43 1.95 13.64
CA ARG A 144 34.38 2.44 12.73
C ARG A 144 33.97 1.39 11.70
N GLN A 145 34.93 0.62 11.18
CA GLN A 145 34.61 -0.47 10.26
C GLN A 145 33.85 -1.61 10.94
N ARG A 146 34.26 -2.01 12.15
CA ARG A 146 33.52 -3.00 12.94
C ARG A 146 32.10 -2.57 13.24
N GLU A 147 31.88 -1.30 13.61
CA GLU A 147 30.53 -0.77 13.83
C GLU A 147 29.68 -0.80 12.55
N LYS A 148 30.28 -0.47 11.40
CA LYS A 148 29.61 -0.54 10.10
C LYS A 148 29.24 -1.98 9.71
N GLU A 149 30.13 -2.94 9.98
CA GLU A 149 29.90 -4.37 9.73
C GLU A 149 28.79 -4.92 10.64
N GLU A 150 28.81 -4.58 11.94
CA GLU A 150 27.76 -4.95 12.90
C GLU A 150 26.40 -4.36 12.50
N PHE A 151 26.36 -3.09 12.08
CA PHE A 151 25.12 -2.46 11.60
C PHE A 151 24.58 -3.14 10.33
N SER A 152 25.46 -3.45 9.37
CA SER A 152 25.12 -4.20 8.15
C SER A 152 24.55 -5.59 8.50
N ARG A 153 25.16 -6.28 9.47
CA ARG A 153 24.70 -7.59 9.94
C ARG A 153 23.32 -7.51 10.58
N LEU A 154 23.06 -6.50 11.40
CA LEU A 154 21.77 -6.32 12.08
C LEU A 154 20.64 -6.05 11.08
N ILE A 155 20.88 -5.18 10.09
CA ILE A 155 19.92 -4.94 9.01
C ILE A 155 19.62 -6.24 8.26
N SER A 156 20.65 -7.00 7.89
CA SER A 156 20.47 -8.26 7.17
C SER A 156 19.66 -9.27 7.98
N GLN A 157 19.90 -9.39 9.30
CA GLN A 157 19.09 -10.25 10.17
C GLN A 157 17.64 -9.79 10.26
N GLN A 158 17.41 -8.48 10.32
CA GLN A 158 16.05 -7.94 10.42
C GLN A 158 15.26 -8.15 9.12
N GLU A 159 15.91 -7.97 7.97
CA GLU A 159 15.32 -8.30 6.67
C GLU A 159 14.99 -9.78 6.54
N GLU A 160 15.87 -10.66 7.02
CA GLU A 160 15.63 -12.10 7.01
C GLU A 160 14.45 -12.48 7.93
N HIS A 161 14.37 -11.88 9.11
CA HIS A 161 13.25 -12.08 10.03
C HIS A 161 11.92 -11.64 9.39
N LEU A 162 11.86 -10.43 8.81
CA LEU A 162 10.67 -9.92 8.12
C LEU A 162 10.27 -10.81 6.93
N ARG A 163 11.25 -11.29 6.15
CA ARG A 163 11.00 -12.24 5.05
C ARG A 163 10.44 -13.55 5.56
N ALA A 164 10.96 -14.09 6.66
CA ALA A 164 10.48 -15.33 7.26
C ALA A 164 9.05 -15.18 7.80
N GLU A 165 8.76 -14.06 8.46
CA GLU A 165 7.43 -13.73 8.99
C GLU A 165 6.40 -13.59 7.87
N PHE A 166 6.72 -12.85 6.81
CA PHE A 166 5.83 -12.70 5.65
C PHE A 166 5.59 -14.04 4.94
N LYS A 167 6.64 -14.87 4.81
CA LYS A 167 6.52 -16.22 4.25
C LYS A 167 5.58 -17.10 5.09
N LEU A 168 5.68 -17.02 6.42
CA LEU A 168 4.80 -17.75 7.32
C LEU A 168 3.34 -17.29 7.19
N GLN A 169 3.11 -15.98 7.11
CA GLN A 169 1.77 -15.42 6.87
C GLN A 169 1.18 -15.91 5.55
N LEU A 170 1.96 -15.89 4.46
CA LEU A 170 1.52 -16.38 3.16
C LEU A 170 1.16 -17.88 3.21
N GLN A 171 1.99 -18.67 3.91
CA GLN A 171 1.73 -20.09 4.07
C GLN A 171 0.46 -20.35 4.90
N HIS A 172 0.22 -19.57 5.95
CA HIS A 172 -1.00 -19.68 6.76
C HIS A 172 -2.26 -19.39 5.92
N ALA A 173 -2.25 -18.29 5.16
CA ALA A 173 -3.36 -17.94 4.26
C ALA A 173 -3.59 -19.03 3.18
N GLN A 174 -2.51 -19.64 2.68
CA GLN A 174 -2.62 -20.75 1.73
C GLN A 174 -3.29 -21.99 2.36
N CYS A 175 -2.90 -22.35 3.59
CA CYS A 175 -3.54 -23.45 4.34
C CYS A 175 -5.03 -23.19 4.58
N GLU A 176 -5.41 -21.97 5.01
CA GLU A 176 -6.81 -21.61 5.20
C GLU A 176 -7.64 -21.74 3.91
N MET A 177 -7.06 -21.34 2.76
CA MET A 177 -7.70 -21.51 1.46
C MET A 177 -7.88 -22.98 1.08
N ASP A 178 -6.88 -23.83 1.35
CA ASP A 178 -6.96 -25.27 1.06
C ASP A 178 -7.98 -25.96 1.95
N GLU A 179 -8.06 -25.61 3.24
CA GLU A 179 -9.11 -26.08 4.16
C GLU A 179 -10.51 -25.67 3.69
N MET A 180 -10.68 -24.41 3.27
CA MET A 180 -11.94 -23.92 2.70
C MET A 180 -12.33 -24.68 1.43
N LYS A 181 -11.34 -25.00 0.59
CA LYS A 181 -11.54 -25.76 -0.65
C LYS A 181 -11.97 -27.20 -0.38
N ASP A 182 -11.41 -27.84 0.64
CA ASP A 182 -11.80 -29.19 1.03
C ASP A 182 -13.18 -29.23 1.69
N LEU A 183 -13.52 -28.23 2.51
CA LEU A 183 -14.89 -28.04 3.02
C LEU A 183 -15.90 -27.87 1.88
N LEU A 184 -15.55 -27.12 0.83
CA LEU A 184 -16.42 -26.93 -0.33
C LEU A 184 -16.64 -28.26 -1.07
N LYS A 185 -15.59 -29.06 -1.29
CA LYS A 185 -15.72 -30.39 -1.92
C LYS A 185 -16.62 -31.32 -1.10
N LEU A 186 -16.50 -31.29 0.23
CA LEU A 186 -17.34 -32.11 1.11
C LEU A 186 -18.81 -31.71 0.99
N LYS A 187 -19.09 -30.39 0.93
CA LYS A 187 -20.44 -29.87 0.73
C LYS A 187 -21.01 -30.21 -0.65
N ASP A 188 -20.20 -30.14 -1.70
CA ASP A 188 -20.62 -30.55 -3.04
C ASP A 188 -20.96 -32.05 -3.09
N ALA A 189 -20.19 -32.90 -2.41
CA ALA A 189 -20.47 -34.33 -2.31
C ALA A 189 -21.77 -34.62 -1.53
N GLU A 190 -22.02 -33.91 -0.42
CA GLU A 190 -23.25 -34.03 0.39
C GLU A 190 -24.50 -33.58 -0.40
N VAL A 191 -24.38 -32.52 -1.19
CA VAL A 191 -25.45 -32.05 -2.09
C VAL A 191 -25.74 -33.09 -3.17
N GLU A 192 -24.69 -33.69 -3.76
CA GLU A 192 -24.85 -34.71 -4.79
C GLU A 192 -25.46 -36.01 -4.23
N GLU A 193 -25.08 -36.42 -3.01
CA GLU A 193 -25.69 -37.55 -2.31
C GLU A 193 -27.18 -37.29 -2.01
N SER A 194 -27.50 -36.09 -1.54
CA SER A 194 -28.89 -35.67 -1.33
C SER A 194 -29.70 -35.70 -2.63
N ARG A 195 -29.11 -35.28 -3.76
CA ARG A 195 -29.75 -35.36 -5.08
C ARG A 195 -30.05 -36.80 -5.49
N ARG A 196 -29.09 -37.72 -5.31
CA ARG A 196 -29.28 -39.15 -5.62
C ARG A 196 -30.37 -39.80 -4.78
N LYS A 197 -30.48 -39.40 -3.50
CA LYS A 197 -31.51 -39.92 -2.60
C LYS A 197 -32.92 -39.48 -3.04
N VAL A 198 -33.08 -38.21 -3.41
CA VAL A 198 -34.33 -37.69 -3.99
C VAL A 198 -34.67 -38.43 -5.29
N GLU A 199 -33.69 -38.64 -6.16
CA GLU A 199 -33.87 -39.38 -7.44
C GLU A 199 -34.34 -40.82 -7.23
N LEU A 200 -33.77 -41.53 -6.26
CA LEU A 200 -34.18 -42.90 -5.92
C LEU A 200 -35.60 -42.95 -5.32
N GLU A 201 -35.98 -41.95 -4.52
CA GLU A 201 -37.30 -41.83 -3.91
C GLU A 201 -38.39 -41.58 -4.97
N LEU A 202 -38.07 -40.80 -6.01
CA LEU A 202 -38.94 -40.56 -7.17
C LEU A 202 -39.15 -41.81 -8.03
N MET A 203 -38.13 -42.66 -8.17
CA MET A 203 -38.22 -43.93 -8.91
C MET A 203 -39.03 -45.01 -8.17
N SER A 204 -39.33 -44.83 -6.87
CA SER A 204 -40.06 -45.79 -6.05
C SER A 204 -41.58 -45.57 -6.01
N LYS A 205 -42.10 -44.51 -6.64
CA LYS A 205 -43.50 -44.08 -6.53
C LYS A 205 -44.30 -44.29 -7.82
N ASP A 206 -44.34 -45.52 -8.29
CA ASP A 206 -45.38 -45.99 -9.22
C ASP A 206 -46.55 -46.59 -8.43
N THR A 207 -47.58 -45.80 -8.16
CA THR A 207 -48.98 -46.26 -8.04
C THR A 207 -49.94 -45.06 -8.03
N SER A 208 -50.56 -44.83 -9.19
CA SER A 208 -51.88 -44.19 -9.43
C SER A 208 -52.28 -42.96 -8.61
N THR A 209 -52.23 -41.77 -9.23
CA THR A 209 -53.37 -40.84 -9.49
C THR A 209 -52.82 -39.51 -10.06
N PRO A 210 -53.57 -38.79 -10.94
CA PRO A 210 -53.06 -37.60 -11.59
C PRO A 210 -53.48 -36.35 -10.81
N VAL A 211 -52.55 -35.70 -10.12
CA VAL A 211 -52.68 -34.28 -9.78
C VAL A 211 -51.31 -33.65 -9.88
N SER A 212 -51.24 -32.64 -10.74
CA SER A 212 -50.17 -31.67 -10.85
C SER A 212 -49.79 -31.14 -9.47
N ASP A 213 -48.60 -31.46 -8.98
CA ASP A 213 -47.89 -30.49 -8.17
C ASP A 213 -46.38 -30.71 -8.26
N SER A 214 -45.71 -29.57 -8.40
CA SER A 214 -44.35 -29.42 -8.86
C SER A 214 -43.33 -30.05 -7.91
N MET A 215 -42.40 -30.82 -8.46
CA MET A 215 -41.17 -31.21 -7.78
C MET A 215 -40.25 -29.99 -7.63
N HIS A 216 -40.46 -29.19 -6.58
CA HIS A 216 -39.51 -28.13 -6.22
C HIS A 216 -38.62 -28.59 -5.06
N LEU A 217 -37.30 -28.54 -5.29
CA LEU A 217 -36.31 -28.39 -4.23
C LEU A 217 -36.75 -27.25 -3.29
N PRO A 218 -36.42 -27.28 -1.98
CA PRO A 218 -36.78 -26.19 -1.08
C PRO A 218 -36.32 -24.85 -1.68
N PRO A 219 -37.19 -23.81 -1.69
CA PRO A 219 -36.87 -22.55 -2.32
C PRO A 219 -35.55 -22.01 -1.77
N VAL A 220 -34.57 -21.79 -2.64
CA VAL A 220 -33.31 -21.15 -2.25
C VAL A 220 -33.62 -19.66 -2.09
N ASP A 221 -33.83 -19.23 -0.84
CA ASP A 221 -33.99 -17.81 -0.53
C ASP A 221 -32.69 -17.07 -0.82
N ILE A 222 -32.68 -16.32 -1.92
CA ILE A 222 -31.57 -15.45 -2.29
C ILE A 222 -31.54 -14.29 -1.29
N ILE A 223 -30.39 -14.09 -0.65
CA ILE A 223 -30.17 -12.95 0.24
C ILE A 223 -30.36 -11.64 -0.54
N LYS A 224 -30.96 -10.63 0.10
CA LYS A 224 -30.99 -9.28 -0.46
C LYS A 224 -29.62 -8.64 -0.32
N PHE A 225 -29.15 -8.01 -1.39
CA PHE A 225 -27.84 -7.36 -1.45
C PHE A 225 -27.98 -5.85 -1.48
N ASP A 226 -27.41 -5.17 -0.49
CA ASP A 226 -27.46 -3.72 -0.30
C ASP A 226 -26.22 -2.98 -0.81
N GLY A 227 -25.14 -3.71 -1.09
CA GLY A 227 -23.83 -3.18 -1.42
C GLY A 227 -22.72 -3.60 -0.44
N GLU A 228 -23.04 -4.33 0.63
CA GLU A 228 -22.05 -4.73 1.64
C GLU A 228 -20.95 -5.64 1.07
N PRO A 229 -19.66 -5.26 1.14
CA PRO A 229 -18.56 -5.99 0.52
C PRO A 229 -18.49 -7.47 0.94
N LEU A 230 -18.75 -7.75 2.22
CA LEU A 230 -18.70 -9.10 2.79
C LEU A 230 -19.74 -10.06 2.18
N LYS A 231 -20.88 -9.53 1.72
CA LYS A 231 -21.99 -10.31 1.14
C LYS A 231 -21.90 -10.45 -0.37
N TYR A 232 -21.04 -9.69 -1.04
CA TYR A 232 -20.98 -9.62 -2.50
C TYR A 232 -20.79 -10.99 -3.15
N TRP A 233 -19.75 -11.74 -2.77
CA TRP A 233 -19.47 -13.06 -3.37
C TRP A 233 -20.55 -14.10 -3.07
N GLN A 234 -21.16 -14.03 -1.89
CA GLN A 234 -22.25 -14.91 -1.50
C GLN A 234 -23.48 -14.63 -2.37
N PHE A 235 -23.85 -13.36 -2.52
CA PHE A 235 -24.95 -12.92 -3.37
C PHE A 235 -24.75 -13.34 -4.83
N MET A 236 -23.60 -13.00 -5.42
CA MET A 236 -23.32 -13.30 -6.84
C MET A 236 -23.35 -14.79 -7.14
N ARG A 237 -22.87 -15.63 -6.22
CA ARG A 237 -22.87 -17.09 -6.37
C ARG A 237 -24.29 -17.67 -6.30
N LEU A 238 -25.09 -17.22 -5.34
CA LEU A 238 -26.49 -17.64 -5.20
C LEU A 238 -27.31 -17.18 -6.41
N PHE A 239 -27.16 -15.91 -6.81
CA PHE A 239 -27.85 -15.36 -7.96
C PHE A 239 -27.49 -16.09 -9.26
N SER A 240 -26.19 -16.34 -9.50
CA SER A 240 -25.76 -17.07 -10.70
C SER A 240 -26.26 -18.51 -10.71
N SER A 241 -26.24 -19.19 -9.55
CA SER A 241 -26.68 -20.58 -9.46
C SER A 241 -28.18 -20.76 -9.64
N VAL A 242 -29.01 -19.81 -9.19
CA VAL A 242 -30.47 -19.92 -9.18
C VAL A 242 -31.11 -19.27 -10.41
N ILE A 243 -30.58 -18.14 -10.89
CA ILE A 243 -31.23 -17.33 -11.92
C ILE A 243 -30.43 -17.31 -13.23
N ASP A 244 -29.10 -17.25 -13.16
CA ASP A 244 -28.29 -17.10 -14.37
C ASP A 244 -28.14 -18.40 -15.17
N LYS A 245 -28.20 -19.55 -14.48
CA LYS A 245 -28.16 -20.90 -15.08
C LYS A 245 -29.50 -21.39 -15.63
N GLU A 246 -30.62 -20.79 -15.25
CA GLU A 246 -31.92 -21.13 -15.84
C GLU A 246 -32.02 -20.54 -17.26
N THR A 247 -32.70 -21.24 -18.17
CA THR A 247 -33.07 -20.72 -19.50
C THR A 247 -34.21 -19.71 -19.40
N VAL A 248 -33.92 -18.61 -18.70
CA VAL A 248 -34.82 -17.48 -18.46
C VAL A 248 -34.35 -16.32 -19.35
N PRO A 249 -35.26 -15.56 -19.99
CA PRO A 249 -34.88 -14.40 -20.79
C PRO A 249 -34.17 -13.33 -19.95
N ASP A 250 -33.19 -12.64 -20.54
CA ASP A 250 -32.36 -11.64 -19.85
C ASP A 250 -33.16 -10.51 -19.20
N GLN A 251 -34.33 -10.16 -19.74
CA GLN A 251 -35.25 -9.17 -19.13
C GLN A 251 -35.76 -9.62 -17.75
N GLU A 252 -36.08 -10.91 -17.62
CA GLU A 252 -36.59 -11.48 -16.39
C GLU A 252 -35.44 -11.72 -15.38
N LYS A 253 -34.25 -12.09 -15.88
CA LYS A 253 -33.02 -12.11 -15.06
C LYS A 253 -32.72 -10.73 -14.48
N LEU A 254 -32.78 -9.68 -15.30
CA LEU A 254 -32.56 -8.29 -14.87
C LEU A 254 -33.61 -7.82 -13.86
N THR A 255 -34.89 -8.17 -14.08
CA THR A 255 -35.98 -7.84 -13.14
C THR A 255 -35.77 -8.52 -11.79
N ARG A 256 -35.37 -9.80 -11.78
CA ARG A 256 -35.04 -10.52 -10.55
C ARG A 256 -33.78 -9.96 -9.89
N LEU A 257 -32.76 -9.59 -10.65
CA LEU A 257 -31.55 -8.93 -10.13
C LEU A 257 -31.90 -7.62 -9.41
N HIS A 258 -32.81 -6.82 -9.99
CA HIS A 258 -33.33 -5.62 -9.35
C HIS A 258 -34.12 -5.91 -8.07
N GLN A 259 -34.93 -6.98 -8.05
CA GLN A 259 -35.71 -7.37 -6.86
C GLN A 259 -34.85 -7.84 -5.69
N TYR A 260 -33.75 -8.53 -5.95
CA TYR A 260 -32.83 -9.05 -4.93
C TYR A 260 -31.72 -8.06 -4.55
N THR A 261 -31.66 -6.90 -5.20
CA THR A 261 -30.83 -5.78 -4.75
C THR A 261 -31.67 -4.78 -3.98
N VAL A 262 -31.05 -4.13 -2.99
CA VAL A 262 -31.65 -3.06 -2.20
C VAL A 262 -30.62 -1.94 -2.01
N GLY A 263 -31.05 -0.82 -1.42
CA GLY A 263 -30.14 0.30 -1.12
C GLY A 263 -29.28 0.73 -2.30
N GLN A 264 -27.98 0.93 -2.03
CA GLN A 264 -27.01 1.44 -3.01
C GLN A 264 -26.82 0.49 -4.19
N ALA A 265 -26.86 -0.83 -3.96
CA ALA A 265 -26.74 -1.81 -5.03
C ALA A 265 -27.91 -1.72 -6.02
N ARG A 266 -29.14 -1.52 -5.54
CA ARG A 266 -30.32 -1.38 -6.40
C ARG A 266 -30.30 -0.07 -7.18
N ASP A 267 -29.96 1.02 -6.51
CA ASP A 267 -29.92 2.34 -7.14
C ASP A 267 -28.87 2.35 -8.27
N ALA A 268 -27.74 1.67 -8.08
CA ALA A 268 -26.69 1.54 -9.08
C ALA A 268 -27.15 0.85 -10.37
N ILE A 269 -28.07 -0.12 -10.30
CA ILE A 269 -28.53 -0.91 -11.47
C ILE A 269 -29.93 -0.53 -11.97
N SER A 270 -30.64 0.36 -11.28
CA SER A 270 -32.04 0.67 -11.61
C SER A 270 -32.21 1.24 -13.02
N HIS A 271 -31.23 1.97 -13.53
CA HIS A 271 -31.27 2.54 -14.89
C HIS A 271 -31.19 1.47 -15.98
N CYS A 272 -30.60 0.31 -15.70
CA CYS A 272 -30.47 -0.78 -16.67
C CYS A 272 -31.82 -1.38 -17.09
N LEU A 273 -32.86 -1.25 -16.24
CA LEU A 273 -34.23 -1.71 -16.55
C LEU A 273 -34.88 -0.95 -17.71
N TYR A 274 -34.43 0.28 -17.98
CA TYR A 274 -34.97 1.11 -19.05
C TYR A 274 -34.22 0.93 -20.38
N ASN A 275 -33.23 0.04 -20.43
CA ASN A 275 -32.50 -0.25 -21.66
C ASN A 275 -33.41 -1.01 -22.64
N PRO A 276 -33.64 -0.51 -23.87
CA PRO A 276 -34.49 -1.19 -24.86
C PRO A 276 -33.94 -2.56 -25.28
N ASN A 277 -32.64 -2.81 -25.07
CA ASN A 277 -32.03 -4.12 -25.27
C ASN A 277 -31.82 -4.82 -23.91
N SER A 278 -32.74 -5.72 -23.58
CA SER A 278 -32.76 -6.48 -22.32
C SER A 278 -31.44 -7.23 -22.02
N SER A 279 -30.79 -7.76 -23.05
CA SER A 279 -29.52 -8.49 -22.91
C SER A 279 -28.36 -7.56 -22.54
N GLN A 280 -28.33 -6.39 -23.18
CA GLN A 280 -27.36 -5.34 -22.86
C GLN A 280 -27.61 -4.75 -21.46
N GLY A 281 -28.87 -4.51 -21.10
CA GLY A 281 -29.24 -4.03 -19.77
C GLY A 281 -28.84 -5.00 -18.66
N TYR A 282 -29.04 -6.30 -18.86
CA TYR A 282 -28.60 -7.33 -17.90
C TYR A 282 -27.07 -7.39 -17.77
N ALA A 283 -26.36 -7.42 -18.91
CA ALA A 283 -24.90 -7.43 -18.91
C ALA A 283 -24.30 -6.17 -18.24
N GLU A 284 -24.90 -5.00 -18.49
CA GLU A 284 -24.51 -3.74 -17.89
C GLU A 284 -24.75 -3.72 -16.38
N ALA A 285 -25.90 -4.20 -15.91
CA ALA A 285 -26.21 -4.32 -14.49
C ALA A 285 -25.19 -5.21 -13.75
N MET A 286 -24.85 -6.36 -14.33
CA MET A 286 -23.83 -7.28 -13.80
C MET A 286 -22.43 -6.62 -13.77
N ALA A 287 -22.08 -5.86 -14.80
CA ALA A 287 -20.81 -5.13 -14.85
C ALA A 287 -20.73 -4.02 -13.79
N ILE A 288 -21.83 -3.29 -13.55
CA ILE A 288 -21.91 -2.26 -12.51
C ILE A 288 -21.73 -2.85 -11.12
N LEU A 289 -22.43 -3.96 -10.82
CA LEU A 289 -22.29 -4.63 -9.52
C LEU A 289 -20.85 -5.09 -9.29
N LYS A 290 -20.23 -5.68 -10.31
CA LYS A 290 -18.82 -6.12 -10.23
C LYS A 290 -17.86 -4.95 -10.05
N ARG A 291 -18.05 -3.86 -10.79
CA ARG A 291 -17.17 -2.69 -10.72
C ARG A 291 -17.29 -1.96 -9.38
N ARG A 292 -18.51 -1.78 -8.85
CA ARG A 292 -18.74 -1.00 -7.63
C ARG A 292 -18.57 -1.80 -6.34
N PHE A 293 -18.95 -3.06 -6.33
CA PHE A 293 -19.00 -3.86 -5.10
C PHE A 293 -18.14 -5.12 -5.15
N GLY A 294 -17.59 -5.46 -6.33
CA GLY A 294 -16.79 -6.65 -6.56
C GLY A 294 -15.28 -6.45 -6.49
N ASN A 295 -14.79 -5.31 -5.97
CA ASN A 295 -13.36 -5.06 -5.82
C ASN A 295 -12.74 -6.06 -4.82
N PRO A 296 -11.83 -6.96 -5.25
CA PRO A 296 -11.25 -7.98 -4.37
C PRO A 296 -10.51 -7.40 -3.15
N TYR A 297 -9.84 -6.27 -3.32
CA TYR A 297 -9.12 -5.61 -2.23
C TYR A 297 -10.08 -5.08 -1.15
N ALA A 298 -11.13 -4.34 -1.55
CA ALA A 298 -12.13 -3.81 -0.62
C ALA A 298 -12.86 -4.92 0.15
N ILE A 299 -13.21 -6.02 -0.52
CA ILE A 299 -13.82 -7.18 0.12
C ILE A 299 -12.85 -7.83 1.10
N SER A 300 -11.59 -8.02 0.70
CA SER A 300 -10.57 -8.63 1.56
C SER A 300 -10.27 -7.77 2.80
N GLN A 301 -10.19 -6.46 2.63
CA GLN A 301 -10.03 -5.51 3.74
C GLN A 301 -11.21 -5.56 4.71
N ALA A 302 -12.45 -5.61 4.21
CA ALA A 302 -13.63 -5.76 5.06
C ALA A 302 -13.60 -7.06 5.89
N TRP A 303 -13.02 -8.14 5.37
CA TRP A 303 -12.81 -9.39 6.12
C TRP A 303 -11.72 -9.23 7.18
N VAL A 304 -10.61 -8.57 6.86
CA VAL A 304 -9.55 -8.25 7.83
C VAL A 304 -10.12 -7.41 8.98
N ASP A 305 -10.88 -6.36 8.68
CA ASP A 305 -11.47 -5.48 9.68
C ASP A 305 -12.48 -6.21 10.58
N LYS A 306 -13.24 -7.15 10.01
CA LYS A 306 -14.18 -8.01 10.76
C LYS A 306 -13.47 -8.98 11.72
N ILE A 307 -12.31 -9.48 11.34
CA ILE A 307 -11.54 -10.47 12.12
C ILE A 307 -10.62 -9.78 13.14
N ASN A 308 -10.15 -8.57 12.84
CA ASN A 308 -9.18 -7.81 13.63
C ASN A 308 -9.72 -6.44 14.11
N PRO A 309 -10.83 -6.37 14.87
CA PRO A 309 -11.37 -5.10 15.36
C PRO A 309 -10.38 -4.34 16.29
N THR A 310 -9.38 -5.03 16.85
CA THR A 310 -8.39 -4.50 17.79
C THR A 310 -7.20 -3.78 17.15
N TYR A 311 -6.96 -3.93 15.85
CA TYR A 311 -5.81 -3.28 15.18
C TYR A 311 -6.05 -1.79 14.84
N LEU A 312 -7.30 -1.31 14.89
CA LEU A 312 -7.63 0.10 14.71
C LEU A 312 -7.29 0.99 15.93
N LEU A 313 -6.95 0.41 17.09
CA LEU A 313 -6.59 1.16 18.30
C LEU A 313 -5.08 1.31 18.53
N ARG A 314 -4.23 0.78 17.64
CA ARG A 314 -2.76 0.86 17.78
C ARG A 314 -2.09 1.94 16.94
N GLU A 315 -2.83 2.67 16.10
CA GLU A 315 -2.25 3.78 15.31
C GLU A 315 -2.26 5.14 16.03
N THR A 316 -2.70 5.22 17.29
CA THR A 316 -2.50 6.42 18.11
C THR A 316 -1.29 6.28 19.01
N HIS A 317 -0.23 7.05 18.70
CA HIS A 317 1.06 7.20 19.38
C HIS A 317 2.16 6.19 19.03
N VAL A 318 2.94 6.49 17.98
CA VAL A 318 4.37 6.83 18.14
C VAL A 318 4.79 7.82 17.03
N VAL A 319 4.81 9.11 17.32
CA VAL A 319 5.60 10.07 16.53
C VAL A 319 7.05 9.91 16.98
N VAL A 320 7.85 9.12 16.27
CA VAL A 320 9.31 9.11 16.45
C VAL A 320 9.85 10.31 15.69
N ASN A 321 10.30 11.32 16.44
CA ASN A 321 11.00 12.49 15.94
C ASN A 321 12.44 12.08 15.56
N PRO A 322 12.89 12.25 14.29
CA PRO A 322 14.19 11.75 13.83
C PRO A 322 15.42 12.59 14.26
N ALA A 323 15.28 13.54 15.19
CA ALA A 323 16.35 14.49 15.53
C ALA A 323 17.29 14.09 16.68
N ASN A 324 17.21 12.88 17.27
CA ASN A 324 18.12 12.52 18.37
C ASN A 324 18.38 11.00 18.50
N PRO A 325 19.57 10.50 18.10
CA PRO A 325 19.91 9.08 18.19
C PRO A 325 20.17 8.56 19.61
N THR A 326 20.25 9.41 20.64
CA THR A 326 20.72 8.99 21.97
C THR A 326 19.66 8.39 22.90
N GLN A 327 18.40 8.29 22.47
CA GLN A 327 17.31 7.75 23.30
C GLN A 327 17.03 6.25 23.10
N PHE A 328 17.66 5.58 22.13
CA PHE A 328 17.39 4.17 21.85
C PHE A 328 17.92 3.19 22.92
N LEU A 329 18.82 3.65 23.82
CA LEU A 329 19.50 2.79 24.80
C LEU A 329 18.86 2.73 26.19
N LEU A 330 17.72 3.40 26.43
CA LEU A 330 17.04 3.36 27.75
C LEU A 330 15.75 2.52 27.78
N ALA A 331 15.26 2.02 26.64
CA ALA A 331 14.00 1.26 26.60
C ALA A 331 14.17 -0.27 26.70
N LEU A 332 15.40 -0.80 26.59
CA LEU A 332 15.66 -2.25 26.60
C LEU A 332 16.40 -2.77 27.85
N GLY A 333 16.63 -1.92 28.86
CA GLY A 333 17.30 -2.30 30.11
C GLY A 333 16.40 -2.18 31.32
N GLY A 334 15.48 -3.13 31.52
CA GLY A 334 14.51 -3.07 32.62
C GLY A 334 13.83 -4.39 32.98
N HIS A 335 14.60 -5.47 33.09
CA HIS A 335 14.19 -6.63 33.88
C HIS A 335 15.37 -7.03 34.78
N SER A 336 15.49 -6.32 35.90
CA SER A 336 16.27 -6.79 37.04
C SER A 336 15.41 -7.78 37.81
N MET A 337 15.99 -8.94 38.06
CA MET A 337 15.64 -9.86 39.13
C MET A 337 15.25 -9.11 40.41
N ASP A 338 14.13 -9.49 41.02
CA ASP A 338 14.11 -9.84 42.44
C ASP A 338 12.81 -10.56 42.85
N GLN A 339 13.03 -11.68 43.56
CA GLN A 339 12.14 -12.58 44.33
C GLN A 339 11.31 -13.63 43.60
#